data_AF-A0A1F9N1J5-F1
#
_entry.id   AF-A0A1F9N1J5-F1
#
_cell.length_a   1.000
_cell.length_b   1.000
_cell.length_c   1.000
_cell.angle_alpha   90.00
_cell.angle_beta   90.00
_cell.angle_gamma   90.00
#
_symmetry.space_group_name_H-M   'P 1'
#
loop_
_entity.id
_entity.type
_entity.pdbx_description
1 polymer ?
#
loop_
_entity_poly.entity_id
_entity_poly.type
_entity_poly.pdbx_seq_one_letter_code
_entity_poly.pdbx_strand_id
1 'polypeptide(L)'
;MPQELDDKILTEGVGRSIEIDRLPCLLEASQLSDGERGLLALVLDLTRRLAQANPGLTDPAASAAAVVLIDELELHLHPGWQRQAVHNLQAAFPRCQFIATTHSPQVIGEVEHDRIQIIAGGQVYSPTHSYGVDSSRVLEEVMDSDPRAKDIQDLLAEVSKIIGRQDFVRGRELLAQLAARLGDNDPEVTRIRTLLDFVEGNE
;
A
#
# COMPACT_ATOMS: atom_id res chain seq x y z
N MET A 1 -36.31 -14.89 11.67
CA MET A 1 -36.57 -13.82 12.66
C MET A 1 -35.43 -13.83 13.67
N PRO A 2 -34.98 -12.66 14.13
CA PRO A 2 -33.70 -12.07 13.75
C PRO A 2 -32.53 -12.51 14.64
N GLN A 3 -31.34 -12.62 14.06
CA GLN A 3 -30.08 -12.67 14.79
C GLN A 3 -29.73 -11.23 15.19
N GLU A 4 -29.77 -10.95 16.49
CA GLU A 4 -29.26 -9.70 17.05
C GLU A 4 -27.74 -9.66 16.86
N LEU A 5 -27.26 -8.63 16.15
CA LEU A 5 -25.88 -8.20 16.27
C LEU A 5 -25.71 -7.66 17.69
N ASP A 6 -25.03 -8.42 18.52
CA ASP A 6 -24.75 -8.07 19.91
C ASP A 6 -23.58 -7.07 19.91
N ASP A 7 -23.94 -5.78 19.93
CA ASP A 7 -23.07 -4.65 20.21
C ASP A 7 -22.31 -4.90 21.52
N LYS A 8 -21.03 -5.26 21.45
CA LYS A 8 -20.17 -5.43 22.64
C LYS A 8 -19.06 -4.41 22.68
N ILE A 9 -19.43 -3.17 23.02
CA ILE A 9 -18.55 -2.29 23.79
C ILE A 9 -19.01 -2.42 25.24
N LEU A 10 -18.35 -3.30 26.01
CA LEU A 10 -18.66 -3.54 27.41
C LEU A 10 -18.06 -2.44 28.31
N THR A 11 -18.76 -2.18 29.41
CA THR A 11 -18.90 -0.93 30.16
C THR A 11 -17.78 -0.52 31.12
N GLU A 12 -17.86 0.76 31.52
CA GLU A 12 -17.15 1.51 32.56
C GLU A 12 -16.77 0.75 33.85
N GLY A 13 -15.47 0.82 34.17
CA GLY A 13 -14.87 0.65 35.50
C GLY A 13 -13.73 1.68 35.65
N VAL A 14 -13.29 1.95 36.88
CA VAL A 14 -12.28 2.98 37.21
C VAL A 14 -10.93 2.62 36.59
N GLY A 15 -10.74 3.07 35.35
CA GLY A 15 -9.66 2.67 34.44
C GLY A 15 -10.28 2.33 33.09
N ARG A 16 -10.27 3.26 32.13
CA ARG A 16 -10.78 3.01 30.78
C ARG A 16 -9.84 2.03 30.05
N SER A 17 -10.11 0.74 30.13
CA SER A 17 -9.50 -0.28 29.26
C SER A 17 -10.37 -0.48 28.03
N ILE A 18 -9.73 -0.66 26.87
CA ILE A 18 -10.39 -1.08 25.63
C ILE A 18 -9.98 -2.53 25.40
N GLU A 19 -10.98 -3.41 25.31
CA GLU A 19 -10.80 -4.83 25.05
C GLU A 19 -11.23 -5.13 23.61
N ILE A 20 -10.45 -5.98 22.94
CA ILE A 20 -10.63 -6.35 21.53
C ILE A 20 -10.84 -7.85 21.47
N ASP A 21 -11.99 -8.25 20.95
CA ASP A 21 -12.31 -9.66 20.73
C ASP A 21 -11.60 -10.17 19.45
N ARG A 22 -10.58 -11.01 19.64
CA ARG A 22 -9.96 -11.81 18.58
C ARG A 22 -10.11 -13.28 18.92
N LEU A 23 -11.28 -13.84 18.64
CA LEU A 23 -11.57 -15.26 18.87
C LEU A 23 -10.36 -16.17 18.53
N PRO A 24 -9.85 -16.97 19.48
CA PRO A 24 -10.43 -17.30 20.79
C PRO A 24 -9.96 -16.43 21.98
N CYS A 25 -9.19 -15.35 21.77
CA CYS A 25 -8.64 -14.53 22.85
C CYS A 25 -9.25 -13.12 22.91
N LEU A 26 -9.42 -12.62 24.14
CA LEU A 26 -9.69 -11.22 24.42
C LEU A 26 -8.35 -10.52 24.66
N LEU A 27 -8.11 -9.42 23.96
CA LEU A 27 -6.86 -8.66 24.05
C LEU A 27 -7.13 -7.28 24.61
N GLU A 28 -6.31 -6.81 25.54
CA GLU A 28 -6.29 -5.40 25.89
C GLU A 28 -5.62 -4.60 24.78
N ALA A 29 -6.05 -3.35 24.58
CA ALA A 29 -5.42 -2.44 23.62
C ALA A 29 -3.91 -2.24 23.86
N SER A 30 -3.42 -2.45 25.09
CA SER A 30 -2.00 -2.42 25.46
C SER A 30 -1.19 -3.56 24.82
N GLN A 31 -1.84 -4.67 24.47
CA GLN A 31 -1.23 -5.88 23.91
C GLN A 31 -1.18 -5.88 22.37
N LEU A 32 -1.81 -4.88 21.75
CA LEU A 32 -1.72 -4.66 20.30
C LEU A 32 -0.31 -4.18 19.91
N SER A 33 0.09 -4.43 18.67
CA SER A 33 1.28 -3.82 18.08
C SER A 33 1.13 -2.31 17.90
N ASP A 34 2.23 -1.59 17.79
CA ASP A 34 2.22 -0.12 17.65
C ASP A 34 1.38 0.34 16.45
N GLY A 35 1.45 -0.36 15.32
CA GLY A 35 0.63 -0.07 14.14
C GLY A 35 -0.87 -0.28 14.39
N GLU A 36 -1.26 -1.32 15.14
CA GLU A 36 -2.67 -1.58 15.50
C GLU A 36 -3.20 -0.52 16.44
N ARG A 37 -2.39 -0.12 17.43
CA ARG A 37 -2.75 0.95 18.36
C ARG A 37 -2.90 2.28 17.64
N GLY A 38 -2.04 2.56 16.66
CA GLY A 38 -2.13 3.74 15.79
C GLY A 38 -3.43 3.78 14.99
N LEU A 39 -3.75 2.68 14.29
CA LEU A 39 -5.00 2.58 13.53
C LEU A 39 -6.24 2.67 14.42
N LEU A 40 -6.23 1.98 15.56
CA LEU A 40 -7.31 2.04 16.54
C LEU A 40 -7.51 3.47 17.06
N ALA A 41 -6.42 4.17 17.39
CA ALA A 41 -6.49 5.56 17.84
C ALA A 41 -7.09 6.47 16.77
N LEU A 42 -6.71 6.31 15.49
CA LEU A 42 -7.28 7.05 14.37
C LEU A 42 -8.80 6.83 14.26
N VAL A 43 -9.24 5.57 14.25
CA VAL A 43 -10.67 5.21 14.14
C VAL A 43 -11.46 5.76 15.32
N LEU A 44 -10.96 5.59 16.55
CA LEU A 44 -11.63 6.08 17.75
C LEU A 44 -11.70 7.61 17.79
N ASP A 45 -10.64 8.32 17.42
CA ASP A 45 -10.67 9.78 17.38
C ASP A 45 -11.64 10.28 16.31
N LEU A 46 -11.66 9.66 15.13
CA LEU A 46 -12.61 10.01 14.06
C LEU A 46 -14.06 9.77 14.51
N THR A 47 -14.38 8.57 15.00
CA THR A 47 -15.72 8.24 15.50
C THR A 47 -16.17 9.20 16.60
N ARG A 48 -15.28 9.51 17.55
CA ARG A 48 -15.56 10.47 18.62
C ARG A 48 -15.88 11.87 18.08
N ARG A 49 -15.11 12.37 17.10
CA ARG A 49 -15.37 13.68 16.48
C ARG A 49 -16.68 13.69 15.71
N LEU A 50 -16.99 12.62 14.97
CA LEU A 50 -18.25 12.49 14.26
C LEU A 50 -19.44 12.48 15.24
N ALA A 51 -19.34 11.76 16.36
CA ALA A 51 -20.36 11.75 17.40
C ALA A 51 -20.58 13.13 18.04
N GLN A 52 -19.49 13.85 18.32
CA GLN A 52 -19.58 15.20 18.90
C GLN A 52 -20.19 16.22 17.95
N ALA A 53 -19.86 16.14 16.66
CA ALA A 53 -20.44 17.02 15.64
C ALA A 53 -21.90 16.65 15.31
N ASN A 54 -22.32 15.41 15.55
CA ASN A 54 -23.63 14.88 15.20
C ASN A 54 -24.33 14.19 16.40
N PRO A 55 -24.66 14.93 17.47
CA PRO A 55 -25.17 14.36 18.73
C PRO A 55 -26.52 13.64 18.59
N GLY A 56 -27.24 13.83 17.49
CA GLY A 56 -28.51 13.16 17.21
C GLY A 56 -28.41 11.84 16.44
N LEU A 57 -27.21 11.41 16.05
CA LEU A 57 -27.00 10.15 15.33
C LEU A 57 -26.70 9.02 16.32
N THR A 58 -27.44 7.91 16.19
CA THR A 58 -27.21 6.69 16.99
C THR A 58 -25.91 5.99 16.60
N ASP A 59 -25.61 5.95 15.30
CA ASP A 59 -24.35 5.43 14.76
C ASP A 59 -23.69 6.51 13.87
N PRO A 60 -22.84 7.37 14.48
CA PRO A 60 -22.11 8.40 13.76
C PRO A 60 -21.11 7.84 12.74
N ALA A 61 -20.54 6.65 12.95
CA ALA A 61 -19.57 6.09 12.00
C ALA A 61 -20.25 5.73 10.67
N ALA A 62 -21.41 5.07 10.73
CA ALA A 62 -22.18 4.72 9.54
C ALA A 62 -22.92 5.90 8.90
N SER A 63 -23.40 6.86 9.71
CA SER A 63 -24.40 7.84 9.26
C SER A 63 -23.91 9.28 9.13
N ALA A 64 -22.81 9.66 9.77
CA ALA A 64 -22.32 11.04 9.71
C ALA A 64 -21.65 11.32 8.36
N ALA A 65 -22.04 12.45 7.74
CA ALA A 65 -21.34 12.95 6.56
C ALA A 65 -20.22 13.90 6.99
N ALA A 66 -18.99 13.65 6.51
CA ALA A 66 -17.85 14.50 6.80
C ALA A 66 -16.82 14.44 5.66
N VAL A 67 -15.97 15.46 5.58
CA VAL A 67 -14.72 15.41 4.81
C VAL A 67 -13.60 15.22 5.81
N VAL A 68 -12.79 14.18 5.61
CA VAL A 68 -11.70 13.79 6.50
C VAL A 68 -10.39 13.96 5.74
N LEU A 69 -9.51 14.80 6.28
CA LEU A 69 -8.15 15.00 5.75
C LEU A 69 -7.18 14.18 6.60
N ILE A 70 -6.40 13.30 5.97
CA ILE A 70 -5.40 12.46 6.66
C ILE A 70 -4.05 12.71 5.99
N ASP A 71 -3.07 13.15 6.77
CA ASP A 71 -1.69 13.20 6.30
C ASP A 71 -1.02 11.86 6.58
N GLU A 72 -0.24 11.33 5.64
CA GLU A 72 0.50 10.08 5.73
C GLU A 72 -0.36 8.90 6.27
N LEU A 73 -1.41 8.52 5.53
CA LEU A 73 -2.37 7.50 5.95
C LEU A 73 -1.72 6.18 6.41
N GLU A 74 -0.58 5.82 5.83
CA GLU A 74 0.15 4.60 6.10
C GLU A 74 1.06 4.63 7.33
N LEU A 75 1.23 5.78 7.99
CA LEU A 75 2.31 5.99 8.93
C LEU A 75 2.30 4.91 10.04
N HIS A 76 3.43 4.22 10.20
CA HIS A 76 3.63 3.09 11.12
C HIS A 76 2.77 1.83 10.87
N LEU A 77 2.02 1.76 9.77
CA LEU A 77 1.30 0.55 9.39
C LEU A 77 2.24 -0.46 8.71
N HIS A 78 2.09 -1.74 9.04
CA HIS A 78 2.73 -2.81 8.31
C HIS A 78 2.22 -2.84 6.85
N PRO A 79 3.05 -3.16 5.83
CA PRO A 79 2.66 -3.11 4.41
C PRO A 79 1.35 -3.84 4.07
N GLY A 80 1.07 -4.96 4.73
CA GLY A 80 -0.18 -5.70 4.54
C GLY A 80 -1.43 -4.90 4.93
N TRP A 81 -1.35 -4.04 5.95
CA TRP A 81 -2.46 -3.16 6.34
C TRP A 81 -2.53 -1.88 5.54
N GLN A 82 -1.41 -1.39 5.03
CA GLN A 82 -1.40 -0.26 4.10
C GLN A 82 -2.31 -0.55 2.90
N ARG A 83 -2.29 -1.79 2.39
CA ARG A 83 -3.17 -2.21 1.30
C ARG A 83 -4.66 -2.19 1.66
N GLN A 84 -4.99 -2.50 2.91
CA GLN A 84 -6.38 -2.60 3.36
C GLN A 84 -6.92 -1.29 3.93
N ALA A 85 -6.05 -0.32 4.23
CA ALA A 85 -6.40 0.89 4.98
C ALA A 85 -7.52 1.69 4.31
N VAL A 86 -7.41 1.93 2.99
CA VAL A 86 -8.42 2.69 2.23
C VAL A 86 -9.77 1.99 2.24
N HIS A 87 -9.79 0.69 1.91
CA HIS A 87 -11.01 -0.11 1.90
C HIS A 87 -11.68 -0.14 3.28
N ASN A 88 -10.89 -0.39 4.33
CA ASN A 88 -11.38 -0.48 5.70
C ASN A 88 -11.97 0.85 6.19
N LEU A 89 -11.32 1.98 5.87
CA LEU A 89 -11.85 3.31 6.22
C LEU A 89 -13.15 3.62 5.47
N GLN A 90 -13.23 3.30 4.17
CA GLN A 90 -14.45 3.49 3.39
C GLN A 90 -15.60 2.61 3.88
N ALA A 91 -15.31 1.37 4.30
CA ALA A 91 -16.30 0.46 4.85
C ALA A 91 -16.79 0.92 6.23
N ALA A 92 -15.89 1.39 7.09
CA ALA A 92 -16.21 1.85 8.45
C ALA A 92 -16.95 3.19 8.46
N PHE A 93 -16.67 4.07 7.49
CA PHE A 93 -17.24 5.42 7.41
C PHE A 93 -17.82 5.70 6.01
N PRO A 94 -18.90 5.00 5.61
CA PRO A 94 -19.40 5.00 4.23
C PRO A 94 -19.92 6.35 3.75
N ARG A 95 -20.19 7.29 4.65
CA ARG A 95 -20.67 8.64 4.33
C ARG A 95 -19.58 9.71 4.45
N CYS A 96 -18.36 9.32 4.76
CA CYS A 96 -17.22 10.22 4.80
C CYS A 96 -16.46 10.22 3.47
N GLN A 97 -16.07 11.42 3.02
CA GLN A 97 -15.10 11.58 1.95
C GLN A 97 -13.71 11.70 2.57
N PHE A 98 -12.81 10.78 2.23
CA PHE A 98 -11.43 10.82 2.67
C PHE A 98 -10.56 11.48 1.59
N ILE A 99 -9.73 12.44 2.00
CA ILE A 99 -8.64 12.99 1.21
C ILE A 99 -7.38 12.72 2.00
N ALA A 100 -6.52 11.85 1.49
CA ALA A 100 -5.33 11.42 2.18
C ALA A 100 -4.08 11.69 1.35
N THR A 101 -2.97 11.98 2.02
CA THR A 101 -1.62 11.95 1.43
C THR A 101 -0.96 10.62 1.76
N THR A 102 -0.07 10.17 0.88
CA THR A 102 0.69 8.94 1.07
C THR A 102 1.97 8.98 0.23
N HIS A 103 3.03 8.39 0.77
CA HIS A 103 4.24 8.01 0.04
C HIS A 103 4.34 6.49 -0.11
N SER A 104 3.30 5.74 0.26
CA SER A 104 3.32 4.29 0.18
C SER A 104 2.83 3.79 -1.18
N PRO A 105 3.68 3.06 -1.93
CA PRO A 105 3.23 2.39 -3.14
C PRO A 105 2.18 1.31 -2.84
N GLN A 106 2.11 0.81 -1.59
CA GLN A 106 1.11 -0.19 -1.18
C GLN A 106 -0.29 0.42 -1.01
N VAL A 107 -0.37 1.71 -0.63
CA VAL A 107 -1.66 2.42 -0.57
C VAL A 107 -2.07 2.81 -2.00
N ILE A 108 -1.15 3.38 -2.76
CA ILE A 108 -1.40 3.87 -4.13
C ILE A 108 -1.91 2.74 -5.05
N GLY A 109 -1.33 1.54 -4.94
CA GLY A 109 -1.73 0.39 -5.77
C GLY A 109 -3.16 -0.14 -5.53
N GLU A 110 -3.79 0.25 -4.43
CA GLU A 110 -5.14 -0.19 -4.03
C GLU A 110 -6.21 0.88 -4.32
N VAL A 111 -5.81 1.99 -4.94
CA VAL A 111 -6.70 3.11 -5.27
C VAL A 111 -6.81 3.26 -6.78
N GLU A 112 -8.03 3.47 -7.26
CA GLU A 112 -8.33 3.78 -8.66
C GLU A 112 -7.64 5.08 -9.09
N HIS A 113 -7.08 5.07 -10.30
CA HIS A 113 -6.24 6.15 -10.83
C HIS A 113 -6.95 7.51 -10.90
N ASP A 114 -8.27 7.51 -11.11
CA ASP A 114 -9.12 8.70 -11.11
C ASP A 114 -9.29 9.34 -9.72
N ARG A 115 -8.91 8.64 -8.66
CA ARG A 115 -8.91 9.10 -7.26
C ARG A 115 -7.51 9.50 -6.77
N ILE A 116 -6.51 9.51 -7.65
CA ILE A 116 -5.13 9.84 -7.30
C ILE A 116 -4.73 11.18 -7.94
N GLN A 117 -4.09 12.00 -7.12
CA GLN A 117 -3.48 13.27 -7.54
C GLN A 117 -2.03 13.25 -7.11
N ILE A 118 -1.12 13.35 -8.08
CA ILE A 118 0.32 13.42 -7.85
C ILE A 118 0.71 14.89 -7.85
N ILE A 119 1.46 15.29 -6.83
CA ILE A 119 1.96 16.65 -6.68
C ILE A 119 3.49 16.61 -6.79
N ALA A 120 4.03 17.02 -7.94
CA ALA A 120 5.47 17.03 -8.19
C ALA A 120 5.86 18.24 -9.04
N GLY A 121 7.02 18.86 -8.74
CA GLY A 121 7.54 19.99 -9.51
C GLY A 121 6.61 21.21 -9.57
N GLY A 122 5.73 21.40 -8.58
CA GLY A 122 4.72 22.46 -8.55
C GLY A 122 3.55 22.25 -9.51
N GLN A 123 3.40 21.05 -10.07
CA GLN A 123 2.29 20.64 -10.91
C GLN A 123 1.44 19.57 -10.21
N VAL A 124 0.17 19.49 -10.61
CA VAL A 124 -0.76 18.44 -10.17
C VAL A 124 -1.23 17.67 -11.39
N TYR A 125 -1.09 16.35 -11.37
CA TYR A 125 -1.53 15.47 -12.45
C TYR A 125 -2.06 14.14 -11.91
N SER A 126 -2.89 13.47 -12.70
CA SER A 126 -3.40 12.13 -12.38
C SER A 126 -2.62 11.06 -13.13
N PRO A 127 -2.32 9.92 -12.48
CA PRO A 127 -1.76 8.77 -13.19
C PRO A 127 -2.79 8.18 -14.16
N THR A 128 -2.31 7.57 -15.24
CA THR A 128 -3.19 6.91 -16.23
C THR A 128 -3.71 5.55 -15.72
N HIS A 129 -2.92 4.86 -14.90
CA HIS A 129 -3.23 3.57 -14.29
C HIS A 129 -2.57 3.50 -12.90
N SER A 130 -3.22 2.84 -11.93
CA SER A 130 -2.66 2.65 -10.57
C SER A 130 -3.26 1.45 -9.85
N TYR A 131 -4.55 1.16 -10.07
CA TYR A 131 -5.24 0.04 -9.40
C TYR A 131 -4.74 -1.32 -9.90
N GLY A 132 -4.33 -2.17 -8.97
CA GLY A 132 -3.82 -3.52 -9.25
C GLY A 132 -2.44 -3.56 -9.90
N VAL A 133 -1.76 -2.42 -9.99
CA VAL A 133 -0.39 -2.30 -10.49
C VAL A 133 0.58 -2.75 -9.40
N ASP A 134 1.64 -3.47 -9.78
CA ASP A 134 2.65 -3.93 -8.84
C ASP A 134 3.38 -2.76 -8.19
N SER A 135 3.75 -2.89 -6.91
CA SER A 135 4.36 -1.80 -6.13
C SER A 135 5.63 -1.23 -6.79
N SER A 136 6.38 -2.06 -7.51
CA SER A 136 7.58 -1.65 -8.26
C SER A 136 7.25 -0.68 -9.38
N ARG A 137 6.15 -0.93 -10.09
CA ARG A 137 5.68 -0.07 -11.17
C ARG A 137 4.94 1.15 -10.66
N VAL A 138 4.32 1.09 -9.49
CA VAL A 138 3.87 2.29 -8.78
C VAL A 138 5.07 3.18 -8.43
N LEU A 139 6.15 2.61 -7.92
CA LEU A 139 7.38 3.37 -7.64
C LEU A 139 7.92 4.04 -8.91
N GLU A 140 7.98 3.30 -10.01
CA GLU A 140 8.55 3.78 -11.28
C GLU A 140 7.64 4.79 -12.00
N GLU A 141 6.36 4.44 -12.22
CA GLU A 141 5.44 5.21 -13.07
C GLU A 141 4.71 6.34 -12.32
N VAL A 142 4.49 6.18 -11.00
CA VAL A 142 3.72 7.14 -10.18
C VAL A 142 4.65 7.99 -9.31
N MET A 143 5.64 7.36 -8.68
CA MET A 143 6.52 8.02 -7.70
C MET A 143 7.87 8.47 -8.26
N ASP A 144 8.15 8.24 -9.55
CA ASP A 144 9.42 8.57 -10.22
C ASP A 144 10.65 8.06 -9.44
N SER A 145 10.53 6.85 -8.90
CA SER A 145 11.54 6.21 -8.06
C SER A 145 11.93 4.85 -8.61
N ASP A 146 13.22 4.54 -8.58
CA ASP A 146 13.73 3.24 -8.98
C ASP A 146 13.26 2.13 -8.02
N PRO A 147 12.69 1.02 -8.53
CA PRO A 147 12.26 -0.11 -7.69
C PRO A 147 13.43 -0.97 -7.21
N ARG A 148 14.63 -0.77 -7.77
CA ARG A 148 15.85 -1.52 -7.46
C ARG A 148 17.00 -0.56 -7.12
N ALA A 149 18.05 -1.09 -6.49
CA ALA A 149 19.26 -0.32 -6.25
C ALA A 149 19.85 0.20 -7.58
N LYS A 150 20.39 1.42 -7.56
CA LYS A 150 20.84 2.15 -8.75
C LYS A 150 21.86 1.38 -9.59
N ASP A 151 22.80 0.72 -8.93
CA ASP A 151 23.82 -0.11 -9.57
C ASP A 151 23.22 -1.31 -10.32
N ILE A 152 22.14 -1.88 -9.80
CA ILE A 152 21.39 -2.96 -10.46
C ILE A 152 20.59 -2.41 -11.63
N GLN A 153 19.98 -1.23 -11.49
CA GLN A 153 19.24 -0.59 -12.59
C GLN A 153 20.15 -0.23 -13.77
N ASP A 154 21.31 0.38 -13.48
CA ASP A 154 22.29 0.73 -14.50
C ASP A 154 22.77 -0.53 -15.25
N LEU A 155 22.99 -1.64 -14.51
CA LEU A 155 23.38 -2.91 -15.09
C LEU A 155 22.27 -3.52 -15.97
N LEU A 156 21.01 -3.51 -15.52
CA LEU A 156 19.86 -3.97 -16.30
C LEU A 156 19.68 -3.16 -17.59
N ALA A 157 19.85 -1.84 -17.52
CA ALA A 157 19.80 -0.95 -18.67
C ALA A 157 20.93 -1.23 -19.66
N GLU A 158 22.16 -1.46 -19.17
CA GLU A 158 23.31 -1.83 -19.99
C GLU A 158 23.09 -3.17 -20.70
N VAL A 159 22.63 -4.19 -19.97
CA VAL A 159 22.31 -5.52 -20.54
C VAL A 159 21.28 -5.38 -21.66
N SER A 160 20.18 -4.66 -21.42
CA SER A 160 19.12 -4.46 -22.42
C SER A 160 19.65 -3.76 -23.68
N LYS A 161 20.54 -2.77 -23.51
CA LYS A 161 21.17 -2.04 -24.62
C LYS A 161 22.13 -2.93 -25.44
N ILE A 162 22.88 -3.80 -24.78
CA ILE A 162 23.80 -4.74 -25.42
C ILE A 162 23.04 -5.83 -26.19
N ILE A 163 21.96 -6.36 -25.62
CA ILE A 163 21.05 -7.30 -26.31
C ILE A 163 20.43 -6.66 -27.56
N GLY A 164 19.97 -5.41 -27.46
CA GLY A 164 19.43 -4.68 -28.62
C GLY A 164 20.45 -4.41 -29.72
N ARG A 165 21.75 -4.51 -29.42
CA ARG A 165 22.86 -4.42 -30.38
C ARG A 165 23.35 -5.78 -30.88
N GLN A 166 22.70 -6.87 -30.47
CA GLN A 166 23.07 -8.26 -30.77
C GLN A 166 24.50 -8.65 -30.34
N ASP A 167 25.08 -7.96 -29.34
CA ASP A 167 26.36 -8.36 -28.75
C ASP A 167 26.12 -9.38 -27.64
N PHE A 168 25.88 -10.64 -28.05
CA PHE A 168 25.51 -11.73 -27.15
C PHE A 168 26.65 -12.13 -26.20
N VAL A 169 27.91 -12.00 -26.63
CA VAL A 169 29.08 -12.31 -25.80
C VAL A 169 29.10 -11.38 -24.58
N ARG A 170 29.05 -10.07 -24.83
CA ARG A 170 29.01 -9.08 -23.75
C ARG A 170 27.71 -9.20 -22.94
N GLY A 171 26.60 -9.53 -23.60
CA GLY A 171 25.32 -9.79 -22.94
C GLY A 171 25.39 -10.91 -21.91
N ARG A 172 26.03 -12.04 -22.25
CA ARG A 172 26.24 -13.18 -21.32
C ARG A 172 27.21 -12.83 -20.19
N GLU A 173 28.24 -12.02 -20.44
CA GLU A 173 29.14 -11.53 -19.39
C GLU A 173 28.41 -10.65 -18.36
N LEU A 174 27.58 -9.71 -18.84
CA LEU A 174 26.81 -8.83 -17.96
C LEU A 174 25.70 -9.60 -17.23
N LEU A 175 25.07 -10.59 -17.88
CA LEU A 175 24.12 -11.49 -17.23
C LEU A 175 24.78 -12.29 -16.10
N ALA A 176 26.02 -12.77 -16.27
CA ALA A 176 26.75 -13.46 -15.22
C ALA A 176 27.03 -12.54 -14.02
N GLN A 177 27.36 -11.27 -14.27
CA GLN A 177 27.53 -10.26 -13.22
C GLN A 177 26.22 -9.99 -12.48
N LEU A 178 25.10 -9.91 -13.21
CA LEU A 178 23.78 -9.70 -12.65
C LEU A 178 23.33 -10.91 -11.80
N ALA A 179 23.53 -12.13 -12.30
CA ALA A 179 23.24 -13.38 -11.60
C ALA A 179 24.08 -13.55 -10.32
N ALA A 180 25.35 -13.10 -10.34
CA ALA A 180 26.19 -13.12 -9.14
C ALA A 180 25.68 -12.19 -8.02
N ARG A 181 24.95 -11.12 -8.37
CA ARG A 181 24.39 -10.17 -7.39
C ARG A 181 22.97 -10.50 -6.95
N LEU A 182 22.10 -10.89 -7.88
CA LEU A 182 20.67 -11.12 -7.64
C LEU A 182 20.32 -12.60 -7.43
N GLY A 183 21.22 -13.51 -7.79
CA GLY A 183 21.00 -14.95 -7.83
C GLY A 183 20.43 -15.44 -9.15
N ASP A 184 20.69 -16.71 -9.47
CA ASP A 184 20.31 -17.33 -10.75
C ASP A 184 18.80 -17.47 -10.98
N ASN A 185 18.02 -17.43 -9.90
CA ASN A 185 16.56 -17.59 -9.88
C ASN A 185 15.83 -16.24 -9.83
N ASP A 186 16.53 -15.10 -9.87
CA ASP A 186 15.86 -13.80 -9.98
C ASP A 186 15.02 -13.78 -11.27
N PRO A 187 13.78 -13.25 -11.22
CA PRO A 187 12.90 -13.19 -12.39
C PRO A 187 13.54 -12.47 -13.59
N GLU A 188 14.28 -11.38 -13.36
CA GLU A 188 14.93 -10.63 -14.45
C GLU A 188 16.13 -11.38 -15.02
N VAL A 189 16.93 -12.04 -14.17
CA VAL A 189 18.03 -12.91 -14.62
C VAL A 189 17.48 -14.03 -15.50
N THR A 190 16.40 -14.68 -15.08
CA THR A 190 15.75 -15.74 -15.86
C THR A 190 15.20 -15.20 -17.18
N ARG A 191 14.47 -14.07 -17.15
CA ARG A 191 13.91 -13.42 -18.34
C ARG A 191 14.98 -13.07 -19.36
N ILE A 192 16.07 -12.45 -18.92
CA ILE A 192 17.19 -12.04 -19.78
C ILE A 192 17.89 -13.27 -20.38
N ARG A 193 18.11 -14.32 -19.57
CA ARG A 193 18.69 -15.59 -20.03
C ARG A 193 17.85 -16.19 -21.16
N THR A 194 16.54 -16.32 -20.95
CA THR A 194 15.61 -16.83 -21.96
C THR A 194 15.58 -15.97 -23.22
N LEU A 195 15.63 -14.64 -23.08
CA LEU A 195 15.72 -13.71 -24.20
C LEU A 195 16.99 -13.90 -25.02
N LEU A 196 18.15 -14.00 -24.36
CA LEU A 196 19.44 -14.23 -25.02
C LEU A 196 19.43 -15.56 -25.79
N ASP A 197 18.95 -16.64 -25.15
CA ASP A 197 18.90 -17.96 -25.78
C ASP A 197 17.93 -18.00 -26.98
N PHE A 198 16.81 -17.26 -26.91
CA PHE A 198 15.83 -17.18 -28.00
C PHE A 198 16.33 -16.34 -29.19
N VAL A 199 16.98 -15.21 -28.93
CA VAL A 199 17.43 -14.30 -29.99
C VAL A 199 18.66 -14.86 -30.70
N GLU A 200 19.58 -15.50 -29.98
CA GLU A 200 20.75 -16.17 -30.57
C GLU A 200 20.38 -17.43 -31.36
N GLY A 201 19.35 -18.18 -30.91
CA GLY A 201 18.90 -19.40 -31.58
C GLY A 201 18.06 -19.21 -32.87
N ASN A 202 17.73 -17.96 -33.22
CA ASN A 202 17.01 -17.61 -34.45
C ASN A 202 17.93 -17.05 -35.56
N GLU A 203 19.25 -17.10 -35.38
CA GLU A 203 20.28 -16.85 -36.41
C GLU A 203 20.88 -18.15 -36.94
#